data_AF-A0A0N4VX75-F1
#
_entry.id   AF-A0A0N4VX75-F1
#
_cell.length_a   1.000
_cell.length_b   1.000
_cell.length_c   1.000
_cell.angle_alpha   90.00
_cell.angle_beta   90.00
_cell.angle_gamma   90.00
#
_symmetry.space_group_name_H-M   'P 1'
#
loop_
_entity.id
_entity.type
_entity.pdbx_description
1 polymer ?
#
loop_
_entity_poly.entity_id
_entity_poly.type
_entity_poly.pdbx_seq_one_letter_code
_entity_poly.pdbx_strand_id
1 'polypeptide(L)'
;MYQLLQKWDEALSIAKAVNYPGFEQLKANYYRTLFDTGRDAKAAELKIADGDIAGAVSLYVKAKKPVQALETALTEPSLANNHQLMTSIASQLMQSQIYDKAGELFEHMKDFEKALECYTKGQTFNKAIQLEEQWGDYLVSEGQHDASISHFLEANSLIKAAEAAIEAKEWGKALQIVDVIRDSQISSDFYGRIAAHYATTDELDRAERLYLEANLQKEAIAMYIKNNRWADAYRVRLWRSFP
;
A
#
# COMPACT_ATOMS: atom_id res chain seq x y z
N MET A 1 16.86 -43.79 29.11
CA MET A 1 18.06 -42.94 29.03
C MET A 1 17.77 -41.61 28.32
N TYR A 2 17.42 -41.58 27.03
CA TYR A 2 17.20 -40.30 26.30
C TYR A 2 16.03 -39.43 26.83
N GLN A 3 14.93 -40.05 27.27
CA GLN A 3 13.79 -39.33 27.89
C GLN A 3 14.17 -38.60 29.19
N LEU A 4 15.19 -39.09 29.90
CA LEU A 4 15.70 -38.50 31.16
C LEU A 4 16.72 -37.37 30.91
N LEU A 5 17.29 -37.28 29.69
CA LEU A 5 18.32 -36.31 29.31
C LEU A 5 17.76 -35.10 28.54
N GLN A 6 16.43 -34.99 28.38
CA GLN A 6 15.75 -34.00 27.53
C GLN A 6 16.23 -33.95 26.07
N LYS A 7 16.98 -34.96 25.60
CA LYS A 7 17.51 -35.08 24.23
C LYS A 7 16.52 -35.81 23.33
N TRP A 8 15.34 -35.23 23.20
CA TRP A 8 14.25 -35.82 22.43
C TRP A 8 14.47 -35.76 20.92
N ASP A 9 15.19 -34.74 20.44
CA ASP A 9 15.49 -34.55 19.01
C ASP A 9 16.42 -35.68 18.49
N GLU A 10 17.44 -36.06 19.28
CA GLU A 10 18.31 -37.22 19.00
C GLU A 10 17.55 -38.56 19.11
N ALA A 11 16.60 -38.65 20.06
CA ALA A 11 15.79 -39.86 20.22
C ALA A 11 14.85 -40.09 19.02
N LEU A 12 14.27 -39.03 18.46
CA LEU A 12 13.41 -39.10 17.28
C LEU A 12 14.19 -39.42 16.01
N SER A 13 15.39 -38.85 15.82
CA SER A 13 16.21 -39.13 14.64
C SER A 13 16.68 -40.59 14.61
N ILE A 14 17.10 -41.13 15.77
CA ILE A 14 17.49 -42.54 15.92
C ILE A 14 16.28 -43.45 15.74
N ALA A 15 15.13 -43.14 16.36
CA ALA A 15 13.92 -43.96 16.24
C ALA A 15 13.39 -44.00 14.79
N LYS A 16 13.54 -42.91 14.03
CA LYS A 16 13.22 -42.85 12.60
C LYS A 16 14.21 -43.66 11.76
N ALA A 17 15.51 -43.59 12.07
CA ALA A 17 16.54 -44.37 11.36
C ALA A 17 16.43 -45.89 11.59
N VAL A 18 15.96 -46.29 12.77
CA VAL A 18 15.81 -47.71 13.15
C VAL A 18 14.41 -48.25 12.85
N ASN A 19 13.51 -47.42 12.30
CA ASN A 19 12.12 -47.76 11.97
C ASN A 19 11.36 -48.39 13.16
N TYR A 20 11.47 -47.73 14.33
CA TYR A 20 10.98 -48.25 15.60
C TYR A 20 9.43 -48.38 15.62
N PRO A 21 8.85 -49.54 15.98
CA PRO A 21 7.40 -49.76 15.96
C PRO A 21 6.59 -48.80 16.85
N GLY A 22 7.20 -48.30 17.93
CA GLY A 22 6.59 -47.34 18.86
C GLY A 22 6.91 -45.88 18.53
N PHE A 23 7.37 -45.56 17.32
CA PHE A 23 7.75 -44.19 16.93
C PHE A 23 6.63 -43.18 17.17
N GLU A 24 5.39 -43.52 16.79
CA GLU A 24 4.22 -42.66 17.01
C GLU A 24 3.92 -42.42 18.50
N GLN A 25 4.07 -43.44 19.35
CA GLN A 25 3.89 -43.29 20.79
C GLN A 25 5.01 -42.44 21.42
N LEU A 26 6.25 -42.62 20.98
CA LEU A 26 7.39 -41.82 21.43
C LEU A 26 7.22 -40.35 21.04
N LYS A 27 6.76 -40.10 19.81
CA LYS A 27 6.45 -38.79 19.27
C LYS A 27 5.29 -38.12 20.01
N ALA A 28 4.21 -38.85 20.29
CA ALA A 28 3.09 -38.35 21.09
C ALA A 28 3.51 -37.98 22.53
N ASN A 29 4.38 -38.78 23.15
CA ASN A 29 4.95 -38.48 24.45
C ASN A 29 5.85 -37.24 24.40
N TYR A 30 6.64 -37.07 23.35
CA TYR A 30 7.44 -35.86 23.17
C TYR A 30 6.55 -34.62 23.01
N TYR A 31 5.51 -34.70 22.19
CA TYR A 31 4.51 -33.62 22.05
C TYR A 31 3.87 -33.24 23.39
N ARG A 32 3.48 -34.22 24.21
CA ARG A 32 2.99 -33.96 25.57
C ARG A 32 4.03 -33.22 26.41
N THR A 33 5.27 -33.70 26.44
CA THR A 33 6.32 -33.04 27.22
C THR A 33 6.65 -31.63 26.70
N LEU A 34 6.57 -31.38 25.40
CA LEU A 34 6.76 -30.05 24.82
C LEU A 34 5.64 -29.10 25.25
N PHE A 35 4.41 -29.58 25.27
CA PHE A 35 3.24 -28.84 25.74
C PHE A 35 3.34 -28.52 27.23
N ASP A 36 3.72 -29.53 28.04
CA ASP A 36 3.87 -29.39 29.49
C ASP A 36 5.05 -28.46 29.86
N THR A 37 6.10 -28.43 29.04
CA THR A 37 7.27 -27.56 29.24
C THR A 37 7.14 -26.17 28.60
N GLY A 38 6.01 -25.88 27.94
CA GLY A 38 5.76 -24.59 27.26
C GLY A 38 6.70 -24.31 26.08
N ARG A 39 7.30 -25.35 25.48
CA ARG A 39 8.22 -25.24 24.34
C ARG A 39 7.46 -25.29 23.01
N ASP A 40 6.41 -24.49 22.90
CA ASP A 40 5.45 -24.50 21.79
C ASP A 40 6.10 -24.26 20.41
N ALA A 41 7.17 -23.46 20.34
CA ALA A 41 7.91 -23.21 19.09
C ALA A 41 8.56 -24.48 18.51
N LYS A 42 9.14 -25.34 19.37
CA LYS A 42 9.72 -26.62 18.92
C LYS A 42 8.64 -27.62 18.52
N ALA A 43 7.49 -27.59 19.21
CA ALA A 43 6.34 -28.39 18.81
C ALA A 43 5.81 -28.00 17.43
N ALA A 44 5.85 -26.70 17.09
CA ALA A 44 5.47 -26.20 15.78
C ALA A 44 6.43 -26.65 14.67
N GLU A 45 7.75 -26.65 14.90
CA GLU A 45 8.75 -27.17 13.94
C GLU A 45 8.51 -28.66 13.61
N LEU A 46 8.20 -29.47 14.61
CA LEU A 46 7.86 -30.89 14.41
C LEU A 46 6.57 -31.05 13.62
N LYS A 47 5.59 -30.19 13.85
CA LYS A 47 4.33 -30.16 13.11
C LYS A 47 4.52 -29.79 11.63
N ILE A 48 5.43 -28.87 11.34
CA ILE A 48 5.84 -28.56 9.96
C ILE A 48 6.48 -29.78 9.31
N ALA A 49 7.36 -30.49 10.02
CA ALA A 49 7.98 -31.72 9.52
C ALA A 49 6.97 -32.85 9.26
N ASP A 50 5.83 -32.82 9.97
CA ASP A 50 4.70 -33.74 9.81
C ASP A 50 3.73 -33.32 8.69
N GLY A 51 3.91 -32.15 8.09
CA GLY A 51 3.02 -31.59 7.06
C GLY A 51 1.77 -30.90 7.60
N ASP A 52 1.63 -30.75 8.93
CA ASP A 52 0.51 -30.05 9.57
C ASP A 52 0.88 -28.58 9.85
N ILE A 53 0.91 -27.78 8.78
CA ILE A 53 1.31 -26.36 8.83
C ILE A 53 0.27 -25.53 9.61
N ALA A 54 -1.02 -25.81 9.45
CA ALA A 54 -2.09 -25.14 10.18
C ALA A 54 -1.95 -25.30 11.70
N GLY A 55 -1.67 -26.53 12.16
CA GLY A 55 -1.36 -26.81 13.55
C GLY A 55 -0.12 -26.06 14.04
N ALA A 56 0.94 -25.99 13.23
CA ALA A 56 2.16 -25.27 13.56
C ALA A 56 1.94 -23.76 13.73
N VAL A 57 1.19 -23.10 12.82
CA VAL A 57 0.83 -21.68 12.93
C VAL A 57 0.09 -21.42 14.24
N SER A 58 -0.89 -22.25 14.59
CA SER A 58 -1.65 -22.11 15.84
C SER A 58 -0.77 -22.21 17.10
N LEU A 59 0.27 -23.06 17.05
CA LEU A 59 1.25 -23.20 18.13
C LEU A 59 2.18 -22.00 18.20
N TYR A 60 2.64 -21.45 17.08
CA TYR A 60 3.45 -20.22 17.08
C TYR A 60 2.69 -18.98 17.60
N VAL A 61 1.40 -18.88 17.26
CA VAL A 61 0.49 -17.84 17.78
C VAL A 61 0.33 -17.97 19.30
N LYS A 62 0.21 -19.20 19.83
CA LYS A 62 0.20 -19.45 21.29
C LYS A 62 1.53 -19.14 21.96
N ALA A 63 2.64 -19.46 21.28
CA ALA A 63 4.00 -19.21 21.74
C ALA A 63 4.39 -17.73 21.79
N LYS A 64 3.49 -16.81 21.39
CA LYS A 64 3.77 -15.37 21.21
C LYS A 64 4.97 -15.12 20.28
N LYS A 65 5.11 -15.93 19.24
CA LYS A 65 6.13 -15.77 18.20
C LYS A 65 5.46 -15.43 16.85
N PRO A 66 4.91 -14.21 16.71
CA PRO A 66 4.07 -13.87 15.58
C PRO A 66 4.83 -13.79 14.25
N VAL A 67 6.13 -13.49 14.26
CA VAL A 67 6.95 -13.48 13.03
C VAL A 67 7.08 -14.89 12.43
N GLN A 68 7.37 -15.88 13.27
CA GLN A 68 7.46 -17.29 12.83
C GLN A 68 6.08 -17.82 12.40
N ALA A 69 5.01 -17.42 13.10
CA ALA A 69 3.64 -17.73 12.69
C ALA A 69 3.31 -17.15 11.31
N LEU A 70 3.71 -15.91 11.04
CA LEU A 70 3.50 -15.27 9.74
C LEU A 70 4.29 -15.96 8.63
N GLU A 71 5.59 -16.18 8.81
CA GLU A 71 6.43 -16.82 7.80
C GLU A 71 5.90 -18.20 7.41
N THR A 72 5.47 -18.98 8.41
CA THR A 72 4.89 -20.31 8.17
C THR A 72 3.52 -20.23 7.52
N ALA A 73 2.66 -19.28 7.91
CA ALA A 73 1.38 -19.06 7.23
C ALA A 73 1.54 -18.65 5.76
N LEU A 74 2.58 -17.88 5.42
CA LEU A 74 2.87 -17.45 4.04
C LEU A 74 3.38 -18.60 3.16
N THR A 75 3.93 -19.67 3.74
CA THR A 75 4.36 -20.84 2.95
C THR A 75 3.19 -21.61 2.32
N GLU A 76 2.00 -21.51 2.91
CA GLU A 76 0.81 -22.21 2.42
C GLU A 76 -0.27 -21.22 1.93
N PRO A 77 -0.63 -21.21 0.63
CA PRO A 77 -1.63 -20.27 0.09
C PRO A 77 -3.01 -20.37 0.73
N SER A 78 -3.38 -21.56 1.23
CA SER A 78 -4.65 -21.80 1.93
C SER A 78 -4.74 -21.01 3.25
N LEU A 79 -3.62 -20.90 3.96
CA LEU A 79 -3.49 -20.19 5.22
C LEU A 79 -3.25 -18.70 5.00
N ALA A 80 -2.46 -18.34 3.99
CA ALA A 80 -2.22 -16.94 3.62
C ALA A 80 -3.52 -16.20 3.25
N ASN A 81 -4.46 -16.89 2.59
CA ASN A 81 -5.78 -16.34 2.25
C ASN A 81 -6.79 -16.34 3.42
N ASN A 82 -6.45 -16.95 4.56
CA ASN A 82 -7.34 -16.98 5.71
C ASN A 82 -7.27 -15.64 6.47
N HIS A 83 -8.20 -14.75 6.12
CA HIS A 83 -8.27 -13.40 6.66
C HIS A 83 -8.35 -13.35 8.21
N GLN A 84 -9.05 -14.28 8.85
CA GLN A 84 -9.17 -14.31 10.32
C GLN A 84 -7.84 -14.65 11.00
N LEU A 85 -7.12 -15.65 10.46
CA LEU A 85 -5.80 -16.02 10.98
C LEU A 85 -4.81 -14.88 10.79
N MET A 86 -4.77 -14.28 9.60
CA MET A 86 -3.88 -13.16 9.29
C MET A 86 -4.17 -11.95 10.17
N THR A 87 -5.44 -11.60 10.40
CA THR A 87 -5.81 -10.51 11.33
C THR A 87 -5.36 -10.81 12.77
N SER A 88 -5.48 -12.06 13.21
CA SER A 88 -5.03 -12.46 14.55
C SER A 88 -3.52 -12.33 14.72
N ILE A 89 -2.75 -12.77 13.70
CA ILE A 89 -1.28 -12.64 13.66
C ILE A 89 -0.89 -11.16 13.63
N ALA A 90 -1.57 -10.34 12.82
CA ALA A 90 -1.34 -8.90 12.75
C ALA A 90 -1.56 -8.22 14.11
N SER A 91 -2.64 -8.55 14.81
CA SER A 91 -2.92 -8.00 16.15
C SER A 91 -1.83 -8.35 17.17
N GLN A 92 -1.25 -9.56 17.07
CA GLN A 92 -0.13 -9.98 17.92
C GLN A 92 1.18 -9.28 17.54
N LEU A 93 1.43 -9.05 16.26
CA LEU A 93 2.59 -8.27 15.79
C LEU A 93 2.53 -6.84 16.33
N MET A 94 1.34 -6.21 16.26
CA MET A 94 1.12 -4.88 16.82
C MET A 94 1.32 -4.85 18.34
N GLN A 95 0.77 -5.83 19.08
CA GLN A 95 1.00 -5.95 20.53
C GLN A 95 2.47 -6.16 20.88
N SER A 96 3.22 -6.84 20.02
CA SER A 96 4.66 -7.08 20.19
C SER A 96 5.52 -5.90 19.70
N GLN A 97 4.91 -4.80 19.26
CA GLN A 97 5.58 -3.62 18.69
C GLN A 97 6.42 -3.91 17.43
N ILE A 98 6.13 -5.00 16.71
CA ILE A 98 6.80 -5.36 15.46
C ILE A 98 5.96 -4.80 14.30
N TYR A 99 6.01 -3.47 14.13
CA TYR A 99 5.13 -2.77 13.20
C TYR A 99 5.48 -3.00 11.72
N ASP A 100 6.75 -3.21 11.38
CA ASP A 100 7.16 -3.39 9.98
C ASP A 100 6.52 -4.64 9.34
N LYS A 101 6.53 -5.75 10.09
CA LYS A 101 5.91 -7.01 9.65
C LYS A 101 4.39 -6.96 9.72
N ALA A 102 3.82 -6.21 10.67
CA ALA A 102 2.39 -5.98 10.72
C ALA A 102 1.91 -5.20 9.49
N GLY A 103 2.65 -4.15 9.09
CA GLY A 103 2.38 -3.38 7.88
C GLY A 103 2.43 -4.25 6.63
N GLU A 104 3.50 -5.02 6.42
CA GLU A 104 3.64 -5.92 5.26
C GLU A 104 2.48 -6.92 5.17
N LEU A 105 2.03 -7.43 6.31
CA LEU A 105 0.87 -8.31 6.40
C LEU A 105 -0.43 -7.62 6.00
N PHE A 106 -0.68 -6.40 6.48
CA PHE A 106 -1.87 -5.63 6.11
C PHE A 106 -1.86 -5.21 4.63
N GLU A 107 -0.69 -4.92 4.06
CA GLU A 107 -0.52 -4.70 2.62
C GLU A 107 -0.96 -5.94 1.82
N HIS A 108 -0.53 -7.14 2.23
CA HIS A 108 -0.96 -8.39 1.61
C HIS A 108 -2.48 -8.61 1.72
N MET A 109 -3.10 -8.14 2.79
CA MET A 109 -4.55 -8.18 3.00
C MET A 109 -5.29 -7.07 2.24
N LYS A 110 -4.59 -6.14 1.59
CA LYS A 110 -5.12 -4.90 0.98
C LYS A 110 -5.85 -3.99 1.96
N ASP A 111 -5.51 -4.08 3.24
CA ASP A 111 -6.04 -3.21 4.30
C ASP A 111 -5.07 -2.03 4.49
N PHE A 112 -5.12 -1.10 3.53
CA PHE A 112 -4.17 0.02 3.43
C PHE A 112 -4.22 0.95 4.65
N GLU A 113 -5.41 1.17 5.22
CA GLU A 113 -5.61 1.98 6.43
C GLU A 113 -4.77 1.48 7.61
N LYS A 114 -4.88 0.19 7.93
CA LYS A 114 -4.12 -0.40 9.05
C LYS A 114 -2.64 -0.54 8.74
N ALA A 115 -2.28 -0.78 7.48
CA ALA A 115 -0.89 -0.83 7.06
C ALA A 115 -0.19 0.52 7.30
N LEU A 116 -0.83 1.64 6.93
CA LEU A 116 -0.33 2.99 7.21
C LEU A 116 -0.21 3.28 8.70
N GLU A 117 -1.21 2.90 9.50
CA GLU A 117 -1.13 3.04 10.96
C GLU A 117 0.07 2.27 11.53
N CYS A 118 0.38 1.09 10.97
CA CYS A 118 1.55 0.32 11.37
C CYS A 118 2.85 1.02 10.96
N TYR A 119 2.99 1.47 9.72
CA TYR A 119 4.23 2.12 9.27
C TYR A 119 4.50 3.47 9.94
N THR A 120 3.45 4.23 10.23
CA THR A 120 3.56 5.48 11.00
C THR A 120 4.01 5.20 12.44
N LYS A 121 3.45 4.18 13.10
CA LYS A 121 3.91 3.72 14.44
C LYS A 121 5.32 3.12 14.42
N GLY A 122 5.67 2.42 13.35
CA GLY A 122 6.99 1.82 13.11
C GLY A 122 8.07 2.84 12.73
N GLN A 123 7.73 4.11 12.54
CA GLN A 123 8.62 5.17 12.05
C GLN A 123 9.24 4.87 10.67
N THR A 124 8.63 3.99 9.90
CA THR A 124 9.06 3.60 8.55
C THR A 124 8.35 4.44 7.50
N PHE A 125 8.57 5.76 7.56
CA PHE A 125 7.89 6.75 6.71
C PHE A 125 8.09 6.52 5.20
N ASN A 126 9.24 6.01 4.77
CA ASN A 126 9.48 5.72 3.36
C ASN A 126 8.49 4.67 2.80
N LYS A 127 8.17 3.64 3.60
CA LYS A 127 7.17 2.64 3.21
C LYS A 127 5.77 3.23 3.24
N ALA A 128 5.47 4.07 4.25
CA ALA A 128 4.18 4.76 4.31
C ALA A 128 3.92 5.62 3.06
N ILE A 129 4.90 6.42 2.61
CA ILE A 129 4.79 7.25 1.39
C ILE A 129 4.52 6.39 0.14
N GLN A 130 5.25 5.27 -0.01
CA GLN A 130 5.03 4.35 -1.13
C GLN A 130 3.64 3.73 -1.07
N LEU A 131 3.14 3.45 0.13
CA LEU A 131 1.83 2.87 0.34
C LEU A 131 0.70 3.88 0.03
N GLU A 132 0.85 5.14 0.41
CA GLU A 132 -0.07 6.23 0.03
C GLU A 132 -0.22 6.33 -1.49
N GLU A 133 0.90 6.23 -2.23
CA GLU A 133 0.87 6.25 -3.69
C GLU A 133 0.10 5.05 -4.27
N GLN A 134 0.37 3.84 -3.76
CA GLN A 134 -0.32 2.63 -4.19
C GLN A 134 -1.81 2.66 -3.86
N TRP A 135 -2.18 3.23 -2.71
CA TRP A 135 -3.57 3.39 -2.32
C TRP A 135 -4.28 4.39 -3.24
N GLY A 136 -3.64 5.50 -3.57
CA GLY A 136 -4.13 6.43 -4.59
C GLY A 136 -4.35 5.74 -5.93
N ASP A 137 -3.39 4.94 -6.41
CA ASP A 137 -3.51 4.20 -7.68
C ASP A 137 -4.68 3.18 -7.62
N TYR A 138 -4.87 2.51 -6.49
CA TYR A 138 -6.00 1.60 -6.28
C TYR A 138 -7.34 2.35 -6.32
N LEU A 139 -7.46 3.49 -5.64
CA LEU A 139 -8.68 4.31 -5.64
C LEU A 139 -9.02 4.84 -7.04
N VAL A 140 -8.02 5.23 -7.82
CA VAL A 140 -8.21 5.60 -9.24
C VAL A 140 -8.76 4.41 -10.04
N SER A 141 -8.26 3.20 -9.80
CA SER A 141 -8.76 2.00 -10.49
C SER A 141 -10.22 1.65 -10.15
N GLU A 142 -10.67 2.02 -8.95
CA GLU A 142 -12.07 1.90 -8.49
C GLU A 142 -12.95 3.10 -8.93
N GLY A 143 -12.36 4.11 -9.60
CA GLY A 143 -13.04 5.32 -10.07
C GLY A 143 -13.25 6.40 -8.99
N GLN A 144 -12.64 6.24 -7.82
CA GLN A 144 -12.74 7.19 -6.70
C GLN A 144 -11.65 8.27 -6.79
N HIS A 145 -11.69 9.07 -7.86
CA HIS A 145 -10.66 10.08 -8.15
C HIS A 145 -10.60 11.20 -7.09
N ASP A 146 -11.70 11.60 -6.43
CA ASP A 146 -11.66 12.66 -5.40
C ASP A 146 -10.92 12.19 -4.13
N ALA A 147 -11.11 10.93 -3.72
CA ALA A 147 -10.42 10.36 -2.57
C ALA A 147 -8.92 10.18 -2.83
N SER A 148 -8.54 9.78 -4.06
CA SER A 148 -7.13 9.53 -4.40
C SER A 148 -6.26 10.78 -4.39
N ILE A 149 -6.84 11.98 -4.60
CA ILE A 149 -6.09 13.26 -4.57
C ILE A 149 -5.34 13.42 -3.25
N SER A 150 -6.00 13.21 -2.12
CA SER A 150 -5.38 13.40 -0.80
C SER A 150 -4.20 12.45 -0.59
N HIS A 151 -4.38 11.18 -0.94
CA HIS A 151 -3.32 10.16 -0.85
C HIS A 151 -2.13 10.47 -1.77
N PHE A 152 -2.37 10.93 -3.00
CA PHE A 152 -1.28 11.34 -3.89
C PHE A 152 -0.53 12.59 -3.40
N LEU A 153 -1.22 13.52 -2.74
CA LEU A 153 -0.58 14.68 -2.12
C LEU A 153 0.29 14.27 -0.93
N GLU A 154 -0.18 13.35 -0.09
CA GLU A 154 0.60 12.79 1.04
C GLU A 154 1.80 11.99 0.54
N ALA A 155 1.67 11.31 -0.59
CA ALA A 155 2.78 10.65 -1.29
C ALA A 155 3.75 11.63 -2.00
N ASN A 156 3.45 12.93 -2.01
CA ASN A 156 4.17 13.96 -2.78
C ASN A 156 4.22 13.70 -4.31
N SER A 157 3.24 12.95 -4.82
CA SER A 157 3.06 12.62 -6.24
C SER A 157 2.13 13.63 -6.92
N LEU A 158 2.60 14.89 -7.03
CA LEU A 158 1.81 16.03 -7.51
C LEU A 158 1.22 15.85 -8.92
N ILE A 159 1.93 15.16 -9.82
CA ILE A 159 1.47 14.92 -11.19
C ILE A 159 0.21 14.04 -11.19
N LYS A 160 0.26 12.91 -10.47
CA LYS A 160 -0.89 12.00 -10.30
C LYS A 160 -2.04 12.69 -9.57
N ALA A 161 -1.74 13.51 -8.56
CA ALA A 161 -2.74 14.28 -7.83
C ALA A 161 -3.47 15.29 -8.75
N ALA A 162 -2.74 15.97 -9.64
CA ALA A 162 -3.32 16.91 -10.60
C ALA A 162 -4.18 16.19 -11.65
N GLU A 163 -3.74 15.02 -12.15
CA GLU A 163 -4.52 14.18 -13.05
C GLU A 163 -5.82 13.70 -12.40
N ALA A 164 -5.73 13.15 -11.19
CA ALA A 164 -6.89 12.72 -10.41
C ALA A 164 -7.87 13.88 -10.14
N ALA A 165 -7.36 15.07 -9.83
CA ALA A 165 -8.20 16.26 -9.63
C ALA A 165 -8.94 16.69 -10.91
N ILE A 166 -8.29 16.60 -12.07
CA ILE A 166 -8.92 16.87 -13.37
C ILE A 166 -10.00 15.83 -13.68
N GLU A 167 -9.73 14.55 -13.43
CA GLU A 167 -10.71 13.46 -13.64
C GLU A 167 -11.91 13.57 -12.68
N ALA A 168 -11.67 13.98 -11.44
CA ALA A 168 -12.70 14.31 -10.46
C ALA A 168 -13.48 15.60 -10.79
N LYS A 169 -13.07 16.36 -11.81
CA LYS A 169 -13.62 17.68 -12.19
C LYS A 169 -13.46 18.75 -11.10
N GLU A 170 -12.50 18.56 -10.21
CA GLU A 170 -12.14 19.49 -9.13
C GLU A 170 -11.09 20.50 -9.64
N TRP A 171 -11.48 21.33 -10.62
CA TRP A 171 -10.58 22.24 -11.33
C TRP A 171 -9.89 23.26 -10.43
N GLY A 172 -10.55 23.69 -9.36
CA GLY A 172 -9.97 24.61 -8.37
C GLY A 172 -8.82 23.97 -7.59
N LYS A 173 -9.00 22.72 -7.14
CA LYS A 173 -7.94 21.95 -6.48
C LYS A 173 -6.81 21.64 -7.48
N ALA A 174 -7.16 21.25 -8.72
CA ALA A 174 -6.18 20.97 -9.76
C ALA A 174 -5.24 22.16 -10.01
N LEU A 175 -5.77 23.39 -10.10
CA LEU A 175 -4.95 24.60 -10.23
C LEU A 175 -3.98 24.77 -9.07
N GLN A 176 -4.46 24.65 -7.83
CA GLN A 176 -3.61 24.79 -6.64
C GLN A 176 -2.47 23.76 -6.62
N ILE A 177 -2.73 22.54 -7.07
CA ILE A 177 -1.71 21.49 -7.14
C ILE A 177 -0.70 21.82 -8.25
N VAL A 178 -1.17 22.26 -9.42
CA VAL A 178 -0.33 22.60 -10.58
C VAL A 178 0.55 23.83 -10.30
N ASP A 179 0.09 24.79 -9.53
CA ASP A 179 0.87 25.96 -9.05
C ASP A 179 2.10 25.54 -8.23
N VAL A 180 2.03 24.42 -7.53
CA VAL A 180 3.13 23.90 -6.69
C VAL A 180 4.15 23.11 -7.53
N ILE A 181 3.76 22.62 -8.72
CA ILE A 181 4.64 21.85 -9.61
C ILE A 181 5.73 22.78 -10.17
N ARG A 182 6.99 22.47 -9.86
CA ARG A 182 8.15 23.26 -10.31
C ARG A 182 8.48 23.09 -11.79
N ASP A 183 8.05 21.99 -12.40
CA ASP A 183 8.31 21.71 -13.80
C ASP A 183 7.38 22.53 -14.70
N SER A 184 7.96 23.54 -15.36
CA SER A 184 7.23 24.46 -16.24
C SER A 184 6.61 23.79 -17.46
N GLN A 185 7.15 22.67 -17.96
CA GLN A 185 6.60 22.00 -19.14
C GLN A 185 5.35 21.20 -18.77
N ILE A 186 5.43 20.44 -17.69
CA ILE A 186 4.32 19.63 -17.18
C ILE A 186 3.18 20.54 -16.70
N SER A 187 3.53 21.58 -15.94
CA SER A 187 2.57 22.58 -15.47
C SER A 187 1.84 23.27 -16.63
N SER A 188 2.55 23.59 -17.71
CA SER A 188 1.96 24.16 -18.93
C SER A 188 0.92 23.26 -19.60
N ASP A 189 1.14 21.94 -19.66
CA ASP A 189 0.17 21.01 -20.23
C ASP A 189 -1.12 20.97 -19.40
N PHE A 190 -0.97 20.89 -18.08
CA PHE A 190 -2.10 20.92 -17.15
C PHE A 190 -2.89 22.23 -17.24
N TYR A 191 -2.22 23.39 -17.28
CA TYR A 191 -2.90 24.67 -17.48
C TYR A 191 -3.68 24.71 -18.79
N GLY A 192 -3.13 24.17 -19.88
CA GLY A 192 -3.84 24.08 -21.16
C GLY A 192 -5.13 23.26 -21.08
N ARG A 193 -5.09 22.11 -20.40
CA ARG A 193 -6.26 21.23 -20.19
C ARG A 193 -7.32 21.91 -19.31
N ILE A 194 -6.91 22.55 -18.23
CA ILE A 194 -7.82 23.27 -17.31
C ILE A 194 -8.43 24.49 -18.02
N ALA A 195 -7.63 25.25 -18.77
CA ALA A 195 -8.09 26.39 -19.56
C ALA A 195 -9.12 25.99 -20.62
N ALA A 196 -8.95 24.83 -21.27
CA ALA A 196 -9.89 24.31 -22.24
C ALA A 196 -11.28 24.04 -21.61
N HIS A 197 -11.33 23.54 -20.37
CA HIS A 197 -12.59 23.37 -19.65
C HIS A 197 -13.27 24.72 -19.32
N TYR A 198 -12.51 25.70 -18.82
CA TYR A 198 -13.07 27.03 -18.55
C TYR A 198 -13.56 27.73 -19.83
N ALA A 199 -12.88 27.51 -20.96
CA ALA A 199 -13.33 27.98 -22.27
C ALA A 199 -14.67 27.36 -22.68
N THR A 200 -14.90 26.07 -22.41
CA THR A 200 -16.21 25.43 -22.67
C THR A 200 -17.31 25.89 -21.71
N THR A 201 -16.94 26.39 -20.53
CA THR A 201 -17.87 26.87 -19.49
C THR A 201 -18.19 28.37 -19.65
N ASP A 202 -17.71 29.01 -20.74
CA ASP A 202 -17.84 30.45 -21.04
C ASP A 202 -17.15 31.39 -20.01
N GLU A 203 -16.28 30.85 -19.16
CA GLU A 203 -15.42 31.64 -18.25
C GLU A 203 -14.13 32.08 -18.96
N LEU A 204 -14.30 32.86 -20.03
CA LEU A 204 -13.22 33.21 -20.96
C LEU A 204 -12.07 33.99 -20.30
N ASP A 205 -12.37 34.84 -19.32
CA ASP A 205 -11.35 35.63 -18.60
C ASP A 205 -10.40 34.74 -17.78
N ARG A 206 -10.92 33.66 -17.18
CA ARG A 206 -10.10 32.69 -16.45
C ARG A 206 -9.30 31.82 -17.42
N ALA A 207 -9.94 31.35 -18.50
CA ALA A 207 -9.28 30.60 -19.55
C ALA A 207 -8.13 31.38 -20.20
N GLU A 208 -8.29 32.69 -20.46
CA GLU A 208 -7.22 33.55 -21.00
C GLU A 208 -6.00 33.56 -20.07
N ARG A 209 -6.18 33.79 -18.76
CA ARG A 209 -5.08 33.83 -17.80
C ARG A 209 -4.29 32.52 -17.80
N LEU A 210 -4.99 31.40 -17.72
CA LEU A 210 -4.37 30.08 -17.71
C LEU A 210 -3.66 29.74 -19.03
N TYR A 211 -4.24 30.11 -20.18
CA TYR A 211 -3.57 29.95 -21.47
C TYR A 211 -2.32 30.82 -21.60
N LEU A 212 -2.33 32.02 -21.04
CA LEU A 212 -1.16 32.90 -21.04
C LEU A 212 -0.05 32.35 -20.13
N GLU A 213 -0.40 31.83 -18.95
CA GLU A 213 0.53 31.14 -18.03
C GLU A 213 1.14 29.89 -18.68
N ALA A 214 0.35 29.15 -19.46
CA ALA A 214 0.81 28.02 -20.27
C ALA A 214 1.61 28.42 -21.53
N ASN A 215 1.83 29.72 -21.81
CA ASN A 215 2.40 30.19 -23.08
C ASN A 215 1.61 29.78 -24.35
N LEU A 216 0.35 29.36 -24.19
CA LEU A 216 -0.58 28.87 -25.20
C LEU A 216 -1.43 30.03 -25.77
N GLN A 217 -0.75 31.07 -26.24
CA GLN A 217 -1.39 32.29 -26.75
C GLN A 217 -2.26 32.02 -27.99
N LYS A 218 -1.89 31.03 -28.80
CA LYS A 218 -2.65 30.65 -30.01
C LYS A 218 -4.01 30.05 -29.63
N GLU A 219 -4.04 29.21 -28.61
CA GLU A 219 -5.26 28.62 -28.07
C GLU A 219 -6.17 29.71 -27.47
N ALA A 220 -5.62 30.67 -26.72
CA ALA A 220 -6.38 31.80 -26.19
C ALA A 220 -7.05 32.64 -27.29
N ILE A 221 -6.31 32.95 -28.36
CA ILE A 221 -6.85 33.69 -29.51
C ILE A 221 -7.93 32.87 -30.21
N ALA A 222 -7.71 31.57 -30.42
CA ALA A 222 -8.69 30.69 -31.06
C ALA A 222 -9.98 30.58 -30.24
N MET A 223 -9.88 30.56 -28.91
CA MET A 223 -11.02 30.59 -27.99
C MET A 223 -11.86 31.88 -28.18
N TYR A 224 -11.23 33.05 -28.18
CA TYR A 224 -11.95 34.31 -28.36
C TYR A 224 -12.59 34.47 -29.74
N ILE A 225 -11.93 33.96 -30.79
CA ILE A 225 -12.49 33.93 -32.16
C ILE A 225 -13.75 33.06 -32.21
N LYS A 226 -13.74 31.88 -31.56
CA LYS A 226 -14.91 31.00 -31.49
C LYS A 226 -16.11 31.65 -30.79
N ASN A 227 -15.85 32.47 -29.77
CA ASN A 227 -16.90 33.16 -29.01
C ASN A 227 -17.26 34.55 -29.59
N ASN A 228 -16.85 34.86 -30.84
CA ASN A 228 -17.09 36.14 -31.52
C ASN A 228 -16.53 37.40 -30.80
N ARG A 229 -15.59 37.24 -29.87
CA ARG A 229 -14.94 38.33 -29.13
C ARG A 229 -13.65 38.77 -29.80
N TRP A 230 -13.78 39.33 -31.01
CA TRP A 230 -12.64 39.71 -31.87
C TRP A 230 -11.73 40.79 -31.27
N ALA A 231 -12.30 41.73 -30.51
CA ALA A 231 -11.54 42.79 -29.85
C ALA A 231 -10.58 42.24 -28.79
N ASP A 232 -11.04 41.29 -27.99
CA ASP A 232 -10.23 40.63 -26.96
C ASP A 232 -9.18 39.70 -27.57
N ALA A 233 -9.51 39.00 -28.66
CA ALA A 233 -8.55 38.22 -29.44
C ALA A 233 -7.38 39.10 -29.96
N TYR A 234 -7.70 40.29 -30.46
CA TYR A 234 -6.69 41.25 -30.94
C TYR A 234 -5.84 41.80 -29.79
N ARG A 235 -6.45 42.10 -28.63
CA ARG A 235 -5.74 42.50 -27.41
C ARG A 235 -4.73 41.44 -26.97
N VAL A 236 -5.16 40.19 -26.84
CA VAL A 236 -4.30 39.06 -26.44
C VAL A 236 -3.15 38.88 -27.42
N ARG A 237 -3.40 39.00 -28.72
CA ARG A 237 -2.36 38.92 -29.76
C ARG A 237 -1.28 39.99 -29.59
N LEU A 238 -1.66 41.22 -29.29
CA LEU A 238 -0.73 42.35 -29.14
C LEU A 238 0.05 42.33 -27.82
N TRP A 239 -0.41 41.59 -26.82
CA TRP A 239 0.15 41.59 -25.47
C TRP A 239 1.62 41.14 -25.39
N ARG A 240 2.09 40.31 -26.34
CA ARG A 240 3.51 39.88 -26.45
C ARG A 240 4.35 40.71 -27.44
N SER A 241 3.76 41.70 -28.11
CA SER A 241 4.44 42.51 -29.14
C SER A 241 5.15 43.74 -28.58
N PHE A 242 5.13 43.96 -27.26
CA PHE A 242 5.89 45.01 -26.60
C PHE A 242 6.97 44.37 -25.71
N PRO A 243 8.27 44.57 -26.03
CA PRO A 243 9.39 44.12 -25.20
C PRO A 243 9.49 44.91 -23.89
#